data_AF-A0A7X1WCK7-F1
#
_entry.id   AF-A0A7X1WCK7-F1
#
_cell.length_a   1.000
_cell.length_b   1.000
_cell.length_c   1.000
_cell.angle_alpha   90.00
_cell.angle_beta   90.00
_cell.angle_gamma   90.00
#
_symmetry.space_group_name_H-M   'P 1'
#
loop_
_entity.id
_entity.type
_entity.pdbx_description
1 polymer ?
#
loop_
_entity_poly.entity_id
_entity_poly.type
_entity_poly.pdbx_seq_one_letter_code
_entity_poly.pdbx_strand_id
1 'polypeptide(L)'
;MLAENCNTLLGAILNWDPKEIEGLVNRLPAKRVRSMQELEWLMRGHDIATITGLSSKLLLTATDLNAHISHPDWQLVGKAVFAAQKQ
;
A
#
# COMPACT_ATOMS: atom_id res chain seq x y z
N MET A 1 -11.19 6.91 -13.07
CA MET A 1 -12.51 7.48 -12.78
C MET A 1 -13.32 6.64 -11.77
N LEU A 2 -13.91 5.47 -12.09
CA LEU A 2 -14.72 4.75 -11.07
C LEU A 2 -13.91 4.33 -9.83
N ALA A 3 -12.77 3.67 -10.02
CA ALA A 3 -11.88 3.24 -8.92
C ALA A 3 -11.38 4.43 -8.08
N GLU A 4 -10.95 5.49 -8.75
CA GLU A 4 -10.49 6.73 -8.12
C GLU A 4 -11.57 7.38 -7.24
N ASN A 5 -12.81 7.49 -7.75
CA ASN A 5 -13.93 8.00 -6.95
C ASN A 5 -14.23 7.10 -5.75
N CYS A 6 -14.17 5.78 -5.91
CA CYS A 6 -14.32 4.84 -4.81
C CYS A 6 -13.22 5.01 -3.75
N ASN A 7 -11.96 5.22 -4.16
CA ASN A 7 -10.84 5.42 -3.24
C ASN A 7 -11.01 6.72 -2.45
N THR A 8 -11.44 7.80 -3.11
CA THR A 8 -11.74 9.08 -2.44
C THR A 8 -12.84 8.94 -1.40
N LEU A 9 -13.95 8.27 -1.74
CA LEU A 9 -15.04 8.03 -0.80
C LEU A 9 -14.62 7.13 0.37
N LEU A 10 -13.87 6.08 0.09
CA LEU A 10 -13.35 5.18 1.12
C LEU A 10 -12.36 5.88 2.05
N GLY A 11 -11.47 6.71 1.49
CA GLY A 11 -10.56 7.55 2.25
C GLY A 11 -11.28 8.53 3.15
N ALA A 12 -12.39 9.12 2.69
CA ALA A 12 -13.22 9.98 3.53
C ALA A 12 -13.89 9.22 4.70
N ILE A 13 -14.32 7.97 4.49
CA ILE A 13 -14.95 7.14 5.53
C ILE A 13 -13.93 6.67 6.57
N LEU A 14 -12.75 6.24 6.12
CA LEU A 14 -11.70 5.68 6.97
C LEU A 14 -10.73 6.73 7.52
N ASN A 15 -10.85 7.99 7.06
CA ASN A 15 -9.93 9.09 7.33
C ASN A 15 -8.48 8.80 6.86
N TRP A 16 -8.34 8.25 5.66
CA TRP A 16 -7.05 7.88 5.06
C TRP A 16 -6.77 8.68 3.78
N ASP A 17 -5.50 8.82 3.40
CA ASP A 17 -5.11 9.40 2.11
C ASP A 17 -5.55 8.47 0.96
N PRO A 18 -6.36 8.94 -0.01
CA PRO A 18 -6.77 8.15 -1.17
C PRO A 18 -5.61 7.57 -1.99
N LYS A 19 -4.42 8.20 -1.98
CA LYS A 19 -3.23 7.69 -2.67
C LYS A 19 -2.63 6.47 -1.97
N GLU A 20 -2.73 6.42 -0.64
CA GLU A 20 -2.31 5.28 0.18
C GLU A 20 -3.21 4.07 -0.15
N ILE A 21 -4.52 4.31 -0.21
CA ILE A 21 -5.53 3.34 -0.65
C ILE A 21 -5.25 2.88 -2.09
N GLU A 22 -4.97 3.81 -3.01
CA GLU A 22 -4.68 3.50 -4.41
C GLU A 22 -3.52 2.49 -4.54
N GLY A 23 -2.46 2.66 -3.75
CA GLY A 23 -1.32 1.74 -3.75
C GLY A 23 -1.71 0.29 -3.44
N LEU A 24 -2.63 0.09 -2.50
CA LEU A 24 -3.12 -1.23 -2.11
C LEU A 24 -4.18 -1.76 -3.09
N VAL A 25 -5.21 -0.98 -3.42
CA VAL A 25 -6.32 -1.48 -4.25
C VAL A 25 -5.90 -1.83 -5.66
N ASN A 26 -4.76 -1.29 -6.15
CA ASN A 26 -4.19 -1.69 -7.43
C ASN A 26 -3.79 -3.18 -7.50
N ARG A 27 -3.67 -3.87 -6.36
CA ARG A 27 -3.49 -5.33 -6.29
C ARG A 27 -4.80 -6.11 -6.38
N LEU A 28 -5.96 -5.44 -6.21
CA LEU A 28 -7.27 -6.08 -6.33
C LEU A 28 -7.68 -6.21 -7.81
N PRO A 29 -8.39 -7.27 -8.20
CA PRO A 29 -8.79 -7.49 -9.60
C PRO A 29 -9.59 -6.34 -10.21
N ALA A 30 -10.45 -5.69 -9.42
CA ALA A 30 -11.28 -4.57 -9.88
C ALA A 30 -10.67 -3.19 -9.59
N LYS A 31 -9.45 -3.14 -9.05
CA LYS A 31 -8.76 -1.91 -8.63
C LYS A 31 -9.56 -1.05 -7.64
N ARG A 32 -10.47 -1.69 -6.89
CA ARG A 32 -11.34 -1.10 -5.88
C ARG A 32 -11.83 -2.20 -4.95
N VAL A 33 -12.24 -1.82 -3.74
CA VAL A 33 -12.87 -2.73 -2.78
C VAL A 33 -14.30 -3.06 -3.21
N ARG A 34 -14.66 -4.35 -3.18
CA ARG A 34 -15.96 -4.92 -3.54
C ARG A 34 -16.46 -6.00 -2.57
N SER A 35 -15.65 -6.42 -1.60
CA SER A 35 -16.05 -7.38 -0.58
C SER A 35 -15.43 -7.04 0.78
N MET A 36 -15.98 -7.61 1.85
CA MET A 36 -15.42 -7.47 3.19
C MET A 36 -14.02 -8.07 3.30
N GLN A 37 -13.74 -9.17 2.60
CA GLN A 37 -12.40 -9.76 2.58
C GLN A 37 -11.37 -8.81 1.95
N GLU A 38 -11.74 -8.11 0.87
CA GLU A 38 -10.89 -7.10 0.25
C GLU A 38 -10.71 -5.87 1.15
N LEU A 39 -11.76 -5.47 1.88
CA LEU A 39 -11.69 -4.38 2.85
C LEU A 39 -10.76 -4.73 4.03
N GLU A 40 -10.92 -5.91 4.62
CA GLU A 40 -10.07 -6.37 5.72
C GLU A 40 -8.61 -6.50 5.29
N TRP A 41 -8.36 -6.98 4.06
CA TRP A 41 -7.01 -7.01 3.51
C TRP A 41 -6.43 -5.61 3.36
N LEU A 42 -7.21 -4.66 2.84
CA LEU A 42 -6.82 -3.25 2.73
C LEU A 42 -6.47 -2.67 4.12
N MET A 43 -7.31 -2.92 5.13
CA MET A 43 -7.09 -2.42 6.49
C MET A 43 -5.81 -2.94 7.11
N ARG A 44 -5.55 -4.24 7.01
CA ARG A 44 -4.29 -4.82 7.48
C ARG A 44 -3.08 -4.23 6.73
N GLY A 45 -3.20 -4.00 5.43
CA GLY A 45 -2.15 -3.37 4.63
C GLY A 45 -1.81 -1.96 5.11
N HIS A 46 -2.85 -1.15 5.35
CA HIS A 46 -2.71 0.22 5.85
C HIS A 46 -2.11 0.27 7.27
N ASP A 47 -2.54 -0.63 8.16
CA ASP A 47 -2.01 -0.70 9.52
C ASP A 47 -0.51 -1.02 9.52
N ILE A 48 -0.07 -1.97 8.69
CA ILE A 48 1.35 -2.30 8.55
C ILE A 48 2.14 -1.16 7.91
N ALA A 49 1.58 -0.47 6.91
CA ALA A 49 2.21 0.73 6.34
C ALA A 49 2.44 1.80 7.42
N THR A 50 1.44 2.01 8.27
CA THR A 50 1.52 2.93 9.42
C THR A 50 2.59 2.50 10.42
N ILE A 51 2.60 1.22 10.83
CA ILE A 51 3.58 0.70 11.81
C ILE A 51 5.02 0.78 11.29
N THR A 52 5.22 0.53 10.00
CA THR A 52 6.55 0.49 9.38
C THR A 52 7.03 1.86 8.92
N GLY A 53 6.15 2.86 8.84
CA GLY A 53 6.42 4.16 8.24
C GLY A 53 6.65 4.12 6.71
N LEU A 54 6.37 2.97 6.08
CA LEU A 54 6.47 2.81 4.63
C LEU A 54 5.15 3.17 3.96
N SER A 55 5.19 3.73 2.76
CA SER A 55 3.97 3.83 1.94
C SER A 55 3.49 2.45 1.50
N SER A 56 2.18 2.27 1.31
CA SER A 56 1.59 1.04 0.78
C SER A 56 2.31 0.48 -0.46
N LYS A 57 2.72 1.34 -1.38
CA LYS A 57 3.48 0.94 -2.58
C LYS A 57 4.82 0.30 -2.20
N LEU A 58 5.58 0.94 -1.32
CA LEU A 58 6.89 0.43 -0.89
C LEU A 58 6.76 -0.82 -0.03
N LEU A 59 5.74 -0.89 0.82
CA LEU A 59 5.41 -2.10 1.58
C LEU A 59 5.15 -3.28 0.64
N LEU A 60 4.33 -3.09 -0.40
CA LEU A 60 4.08 -4.13 -1.41
C LEU A 60 5.32 -4.48 -2.22
N THR A 61 6.17 -3.51 -2.57
CA THR A 61 7.47 -3.82 -3.21
C THR A 61 8.35 -4.65 -2.28
N ALA A 62 8.38 -4.33 -0.98
CA ALA A 62 9.14 -5.10 0.01
C ALA A 62 8.69 -6.56 0.09
N THR A 63 7.38 -6.83 -0.01
CA THR A 63 6.86 -8.21 -0.02
C THR A 63 7.22 -9.02 -1.26
N ASP A 64 7.60 -8.36 -2.35
CA ASP A 64 7.94 -9.00 -3.63
C ASP A 64 9.45 -9.26 -3.76
N LEU A 65 10.26 -8.69 -2.86
CA LEU A 65 11.72 -8.85 -2.89
C LEU A 65 12.12 -10.31 -2.72
N ASN A 66 12.90 -10.79 -3.68
CA ASN A 66 13.50 -12.12 -3.66
C ASN A 66 14.82 -12.12 -4.45
N ALA A 67 15.51 -13.26 -4.46
CA ALA A 67 16.84 -13.40 -5.07
C ALA A 67 16.85 -13.16 -6.61
N HIS A 68 15.70 -13.20 -7.26
CA HIS A 68 15.57 -13.01 -8.71
C HIS A 68 15.12 -11.59 -9.10
N ILE A 69 14.77 -10.74 -8.13
CA ILE A 69 14.34 -9.36 -8.36
C ILE A 69 15.55 -8.43 -8.54
N SER A 70 15.35 -7.37 -9.31
CA SER A 70 16.37 -6.40 -9.67
C SER A 70 17.03 -5.74 -8.45
N HIS A 71 18.33 -5.49 -8.53
CA HIS A 71 19.07 -4.75 -7.50
C HIS A 71 18.48 -3.34 -7.20
N PRO A 72 17.95 -2.59 -8.18
CA PRO A 72 17.27 -1.32 -7.91
C PRO A 72 16.13 -1.39 -6.89
N ASP A 73 15.28 -2.42 -6.93
CA ASP A 73 14.15 -2.56 -6.00
C ASP A 73 14.64 -2.83 -4.57
N TRP A 74 15.67 -3.67 -4.43
CA TRP A 74 16.36 -3.90 -3.16
C TRP A 74 16.92 -2.60 -2.58
N GLN A 75 17.59 -1.79 -3.40
CA GLN A 75 18.16 -0.52 -2.96
C GLN A 75 17.06 0.50 -2.59
N LEU A 76 15.98 0.56 -3.35
CA LEU A 76 14.85 1.45 -3.11
C LEU A 76 14.18 1.13 -1.76
N VAL A 77 13.82 -0.13 -1.54
CA VAL A 77 13.19 -0.57 -0.29
C VAL A 77 14.13 -0.36 0.89
N GLY A 78 15.41 -0.73 0.75
CA GLY A 78 16.40 -0.52 1.82
C GLY A 78 16.51 0.94 2.25
N LYS A 79 16.61 1.88 1.29
CA LYS A 79 16.62 3.32 1.58
C LYS A 79 15.35 3.79 2.29
N ALA A 80 14.19 3.30 1.86
CA ALA A 80 12.92 3.66 2.47
C ALA A 80 12.82 3.20 3.92
N VAL A 81 13.21 1.96 4.22
CA VAL A 81 13.24 1.42 5.58
C VAL A 81 14.16 2.23 6.48
N PHE A 82 15.37 2.56 6.02
CA PHE A 82 16.29 3.41 6.80
C PHE A 82 15.74 4.82 7.04
N ALA A 83 15.00 5.39 6.10
CA ALA A 83 14.38 6.70 6.26
C ALA A 83 13.22 6.65 7.27
N ALA A 84 12.40 5.60 7.23
CA ALA A 84 11.26 5.43 8.13
C ALA A 84 11.67 5.23 9.59
N GLN A 85 12.82 4.58 9.86
CA GLN A 85 13.32 4.36 11.23
C GLN A 85 13.97 5.58 11.89
N LYS A 86 14.21 6.67 11.15
CA LYS A 86 14.86 7.89 11.68
C LYS A 86 13.88 8.94 12.20
N GLN A 87 12.62 8.57 12.39
CA GLN A 87 11.55 9.39 12.95
C GLN A 87 11.19 8.91 14.35
#